data_AF-A0A0Q8CPC2-F1
#
_entry.id   AF-A0A0Q8CPC2-F1
#
_cell.length_a   1.000
_cell.length_b   1.000
_cell.length_c   1.000
_cell.angle_alpha   90.00
_cell.angle_beta   90.00
_cell.angle_gamma   90.00
#
_symmetry.space_group_name_H-M   'P 1'
#
loop_
_entity.id
_entity.type
_entity.pdbx_description
1 polymer ?
#
loop_
_entity_poly.entity_id
_entity_poly.type
_entity_poly.pdbx_seq_one_letter_code
_entity_poly.pdbx_strand_id
1 'polypeptide(L)'
;MIKPRSRWQAFLLLLIYLFLLFLLVGVIAKLMGALVNYSKIGVWDFSWAEIVDMLPGVFAYAIPTGIGVWIQSWLKNRKESGQGN
;
A
#
# COMPACT_ATOMS: atom_id res chain seq x y z
N MET A 1 -8.96 4.85 -15.46
CA MET A 1 -9.55 5.18 -14.14
C MET A 1 -10.87 4.45 -13.99
N ILE A 2 -10.94 3.43 -13.12
CA ILE A 2 -12.21 2.75 -12.84
C ILE A 2 -13.04 3.68 -11.96
N LYS A 3 -14.20 4.14 -12.44
CA LYS A 3 -15.07 5.04 -11.68
C LYS A 3 -15.87 4.19 -10.67
N PRO A 4 -15.66 4.34 -9.35
CA PRO A 4 -16.35 3.52 -8.37
C PRO A 4 -17.84 3.85 -8.32
N ARG A 5 -18.70 2.82 -8.30
CA ARG A 5 -20.16 2.97 -8.27
C ARG A 5 -20.70 3.15 -6.84
N SER A 6 -19.90 2.78 -5.82
CA SER A 6 -20.27 2.89 -4.40
C SER A 6 -19.08 3.31 -3.51
N ARG A 7 -19.35 3.87 -2.33
CA ARG A 7 -18.33 4.29 -1.34
C ARG A 7 -17.49 3.11 -0.84
N TRP A 8 -18.11 1.95 -0.68
CA TRP A 8 -17.44 0.69 -0.34
C TRP A 8 -16.51 0.22 -1.44
N GLN A 9 -16.95 0.29 -2.70
CA GLN A 9 -16.10 -0.07 -3.84
C GLN A 9 -14.88 0.86 -3.95
N ALA A 10 -15.06 2.16 -3.69
CA ALA A 10 -13.95 3.12 -3.66
C ALA A 10 -12.94 2.80 -2.54
N PHE A 11 -13.42 2.39 -1.36
CA PHE A 11 -12.56 2.00 -0.25
C PHE A 11 -11.78 0.71 -0.53
N LEU A 12 -12.43 -0.30 -1.13
CA LEU A 12 -11.75 -1.54 -1.55
C LEU A 12 -10.72 -1.28 -2.64
N LEU A 13 -11.05 -0.45 -3.64
CA LEU A 13 -10.10 -0.01 -4.67
C LEU A 13 -8.91 0.70 -4.03
N LEU A 14 -9.15 1.61 -3.08
CA LEU A 14 -8.09 2.29 -2.35
C LEU A 14 -7.17 1.31 -1.62
N LEU A 15 -7.72 0.32 -0.92
CA LEU A 15 -6.94 -0.71 -0.22
C LEU A 15 -6.10 -1.55 -1.20
N ILE A 16 -6.67 -1.94 -2.34
CA ILE A 16 -5.95 -2.67 -3.39
C ILE A 16 -4.79 -1.81 -3.93
N TYR A 17 -5.06 -0.54 -4.23
CA TYR A 17 -4.02 0.37 -4.71
C TYR A 17 -2.90 0.58 -3.68
N LEU A 18 -3.26 0.75 -2.40
CA LEU A 18 -2.28 0.86 -1.32
C LEU A 18 -1.44 -0.40 -1.19
N PHE A 19 -2.10 -1.56 -1.18
CA PHE A 19 -1.42 -2.85 -1.12
C PHE A 19 -0.44 -3.01 -2.28
N LEU A 20 -0.88 -2.76 -3.51
CA LEU A 20 -0.02 -2.83 -4.69
C LEU A 20 1.14 -1.83 -4.63
N LEU A 21 0.91 -0.62 -4.10
CA LEU A 21 1.94 0.39 -3.94
C LEU A 21 3.02 -0.07 -2.95
N PHE A 22 2.62 -0.52 -1.76
CA PHE A 22 3.55 -1.01 -0.74
C PHE A 22 4.26 -2.29 -1.19
N LEU A 23 3.55 -3.19 -1.90
CA LEU A 23 4.14 -4.37 -2.51
C LEU A 23 5.21 -3.99 -3.55
N LEU A 24 4.91 -3.05 -4.45
CA LEU A 24 5.86 -2.60 -5.45
C LEU A 24 7.12 -1.99 -4.80
N VAL A 25 6.92 -1.08 -3.84
CA VAL A 25 8.04 -0.42 -3.14
C VAL A 25 8.89 -1.43 -2.39
N GLY A 26 8.29 -2.39 -1.69
CA GLY A 26 9.05 -3.41 -0.96
C GLY A 26 9.80 -4.38 -1.88
N VAL A 27 9.21 -4.76 -3.02
CA VAL A 27 9.91 -5.60 -4.03
C VAL A 27 11.09 -4.83 -4.62
N ILE A 28 10.94 -3.54 -4.94
CA ILE A 28 12.05 -2.70 -5.43
C ILE A 28 13.15 -2.59 -4.36
N ALA A 29 12.78 -2.39 -3.10
CA ALA A 29 13.75 -2.31 -2.00
C ALA A 29 14.54 -3.61 -1.82
N LYS A 30 13.87 -4.77 -1.84
CA LYS A 30 14.50 -6.09 -1.79
C LYS A 30 15.40 -6.34 -3.01
N LEU A 31 14.94 -6.00 -4.21
CA LEU A 31 15.72 -6.12 -5.44
C LEU A 31 16.98 -5.25 -5.40
N MET A 32 16.87 -3.99 -4.95
CA MET A 32 18.03 -3.11 -4.74
C MET A 32 18.99 -3.68 -3.70
N GLY A 33 18.47 -4.19 -2.58
CA GLY A 33 19.29 -4.83 -1.54
C GLY A 33 20.07 -6.03 -2.07
N ALA A 34 19.40 -6.90 -2.83
CA ALA A 34 20.03 -8.05 -3.47
C ALA A 34 21.07 -7.64 -4.52
N LEU A 35 20.81 -6.60 -5.32
CA LEU A 35 21.76 -6.09 -6.31
C LEU A 35 23.02 -5.52 -5.65
N VAL A 36 22.86 -4.77 -4.55
CA VAL A 36 23.99 -4.26 -3.75
C VAL A 36 24.77 -5.42 -3.13
N ASN A 37 24.09 -6.43 -2.60
CA ASN A 37 24.74 -7.59 -2.00
C ASN A 37 25.54 -8.39 -3.04
N TYR A 38 24.93 -8.63 -4.21
CA TYR A 38 25.58 -9.28 -5.35
C TYR A 38 26.81 -8.50 -5.82
N SER A 39 26.74 -7.18 -5.88
CA SER A 39 27.87 -6.33 -6.26
C SER A 39 29.03 -6.39 -5.27
N LYS A 40 28.77 -6.68 -3.99
CA LYS A 40 29.80 -6.71 -2.93
C LYS A 40 30.39 -8.10 -2.71
N ILE A 41 29.57 -9.14 -2.70
CA ILE A 41 29.94 -10.49 -2.23
C ILE A 41 29.82 -11.51 -3.37
N GLY A 42 29.23 -11.13 -4.51
CA GLY A 42 29.01 -12.01 -5.67
C GLY A 42 27.89 -13.03 -5.48
N VAL A 43 27.19 -13.01 -4.34
CA VAL A 43 26.12 -13.94 -4.00
C VAL A 43 24.76 -13.31 -4.30
N TRP A 44 23.96 -14.00 -5.11
CA TRP A 44 22.60 -13.61 -5.43
C TRP A 44 21.63 -14.28 -4.46
N ASP A 45 21.02 -13.48 -3.58
CA ASP A 45 20.15 -13.97 -2.50
C ASP A 45 18.67 -13.56 -2.68
N PHE A 46 18.29 -13.12 -3.89
CA PHE A 46 16.91 -12.74 -4.16
C PHE A 46 16.07 -13.97 -4.51
N SER A 47 15.04 -14.23 -3.70
CA SER A 47 14.11 -15.35 -3.87
C SER A 47 12.65 -14.89 -3.68
N TRP A 48 11.72 -15.63 -4.30
CA TRP A 48 10.28 -15.45 -4.09
C TRP A 48 9.87 -15.60 -2.61
N ALA A 49 10.62 -16.39 -1.83
CA ALA A 49 10.40 -16.52 -0.39
C ALA A 49 10.51 -15.16 0.33
N GLU A 50 11.50 -14.33 -0.04
CA GLU A 50 11.67 -13.01 0.57
C GLU A 50 10.51 -12.05 0.29
N ILE A 51 9.86 -12.20 -0.86
CA ILE A 51 8.69 -11.40 -1.25
C ILE A 51 7.48 -11.81 -0.42
N VAL A 52 7.29 -13.12 -0.21
CA VAL A 52 6.21 -13.66 0.62
C VAL A 52 6.39 -13.26 2.08
N ASP A 53 7.62 -13.34 2.61
CA ASP A 53 7.95 -12.95 3.99
C ASP A 53 7.74 -11.45 4.27
N MET A 54 7.74 -10.63 3.22
CA MET A 54 7.46 -9.20 3.31
C MET A 54 5.95 -8.89 3.39
N LEU A 55 5.06 -9.79 2.95
CA LEU A 55 3.62 -9.56 2.89
C LEU A 55 3.00 -9.13 4.23
N PRO A 56 3.36 -9.73 5.39
CA PRO A 56 2.85 -9.27 6.69
C PRO A 56 3.17 -7.80 6.96
N GLY A 57 4.37 -7.35 6.59
CA GLY A 57 4.76 -5.94 6.69
C GLY A 57 3.93 -5.04 5.77
N VAL A 58 3.71 -5.47 4.52
CA VAL A 58 2.85 -4.75 3.57
C VAL A 58 1.43 -4.56 4.13
N PHE A 59 0.85 -5.62 4.72
CA PHE A 59 -0.47 -5.52 5.35
C PHE A 59 -0.47 -4.61 6.58
N ALA A 60 0.60 -4.67 7.40
CA ALA A 60 0.74 -3.82 8.59
C ALA A 60 0.73 -2.32 8.27
N TYR A 61 1.19 -1.90 7.08
CA TYR A 61 1.14 -0.50 6.65
C TYR A 61 -0.09 -0.16 5.80
N ALA A 62 -0.52 -1.07 4.92
CA ALA A 62 -1.63 -0.82 4.02
C ALA A 62 -2.97 -0.66 4.76
N ILE A 63 -3.22 -1.47 5.79
CA ILE A 63 -4.49 -1.46 6.52
C ILE A 63 -4.68 -0.15 7.33
N PRO A 64 -3.75 0.26 8.22
CA PRO A 64 -3.92 1.50 8.98
C PRO A 64 -4.00 2.73 8.08
N THR A 65 -3.20 2.77 7.01
CA THR A 65 -3.20 3.89 6.06
C THR A 65 -4.54 3.96 5.31
N GLY A 66 -5.07 2.82 4.87
CA GLY A 66 -6.40 2.75 4.25
C GLY A 66 -7.50 3.26 5.18
N ILE A 67 -7.50 2.80 6.45
CA ILE A 67 -8.43 3.26 7.49
C ILE A 67 -8.30 4.76 7.71
N GLY A 68 -7.08 5.28 7.83
CA GLY A 68 -6.81 6.71 8.04
C GLY A 68 -7.38 7.58 6.92
N VAL A 69 -7.17 7.20 5.66
CA VAL A 69 -7.74 7.90 4.50
C VAL A 69 -9.28 7.86 4.52
N TRP A 70 -9.87 6.74 4.95
CA TRP A 70 -11.33 6.64 5.05
C TRP A 70 -11.91 7.54 6.14
N ILE A 71 -11.28 7.57 7.31
CA ILE A 71 -11.67 8.48 8.41
C ILE A 71 -11.55 9.93 7.95
N GLN A 72 -10.44 10.30 7.30
CA GLN A 72 -10.22 11.65 6.78
C GLN A 72 -11.29 12.04 5.76
N SER A 73 -11.64 11.13 4.84
CA SER A 73 -12.72 11.33 3.88
C SER A 73 -14.08 11.52 4.57
N TRP A 74 -14.37 10.73 5.60
CA TRP A 74 -15.61 10.85 6.37
C TRP A 74 -15.70 12.18 7.12
N LEU A 75 -14.62 12.61 7.78
CA LEU A 75 -14.55 13.91 8.47
C LEU A 75 -14.74 15.08 7.51
N LYS A 76 -14.11 15.02 6.32
CA LYS A 76 -14.26 16.06 5.29
C LYS A 76 -15.72 16.19 4.84
N ASN A 77 -16.40 15.08 4.56
CA ASN A 77 -17.80 15.09 4.16
C ASN A 77 -18.72 15.67 5.26
N ARG A 78 -18.42 15.42 6.55
CA ARG A 78 -19.19 15.99 7.67
C ARG A 78 -19.02 17.51 7.77
N LYS A 79 -17.79 18.00 7.54
CA LYS A 79 -17.49 19.43 7.60
C LYS A 79 -18.23 20.20 6.49
N GLU A 80 -18.29 19.62 5.29
CA GLU A 80 -19.02 20.18 4.14
C GLU A 80 -20.54 20.19 4.39
N SER A 81 -21.10 19.16 5.03
CA SER A 81 -22.53 19.14 5.40
C SER A 81 -22.92 20.11 6.52
N GLY A 82 -21.95 20.54 7.35
CA GLY A 82 -22.19 21.49 8.45
C GLY A 82 -22.03 22.95 8.06
N GLN A 83 -21.46 23.25 6.89
CA GLN A 83 -21.27 24.62 6.37
C GLN A 83 -22.42 25.08 5.45
N GLY A 84 -23.44 24.24 5.25
CA GLY A 84 -24.62 24.54 4.43
C GLY A 84 -25.88 24.95 5.19
N ASN A 85 -25.79 25.21 6.50
CA ASN A 85 -26.90 25.74 7.32
C ASN A 85 -26.56 27.14 7.83
#